data_AF-A0A084A0W6-F1
#
_entry.id   AF-A0A084A0W6-F1
#
_cell.length_a   1.000
_cell.length_b   1.000
_cell.length_c   1.000
_cell.angle_alpha   90.00
_cell.angle_beta   90.00
_cell.angle_gamma   90.00
#
_symmetry.space_group_name_H-M   'P 1'
#
loop_
_entity.id
_entity.type
_entity.pdbx_description
1 polymer ?
#
loop_
_entity_poly.entity_id
_entity_poly.type
_entity_poly.pdbx_seq_one_letter_code
_entity_poly.pdbx_strand_id
1 'polypeptide(L)'
;MPTSVALSPYFEAFIREQIASGRYNNTSEVIRAGLRALEEREQQMKLESLQKAVSAGINSGESKEAEPVFNRLTRKYRSMAEGNQSK
;
A
#
# COMPACT_ATOMS: atom_id res chain seq x y z
N MET A 1 0.41 -26.74 -6.71
CA MET A 1 -0.76 -27.37 -6.05
C MET A 1 -2.01 -26.64 -6.54
N PRO A 2 -3.09 -27.34 -6.95
CA PRO A 2 -4.35 -26.68 -7.24
C PRO A 2 -4.94 -26.10 -5.96
N THR A 3 -5.36 -24.84 -6.02
CA THR A 3 -6.03 -24.14 -4.91
C THR A 3 -7.52 -24.09 -5.22
N SER A 4 -8.36 -24.54 -4.28
CA SER A 4 -9.82 -24.40 -4.38
C SER A 4 -10.22 -23.06 -3.75
N VAL A 5 -11.06 -22.30 -4.45
CA VAL A 5 -11.55 -20.99 -4.02
C VAL A 5 -13.06 -20.91 -4.24
N ALA A 6 -13.80 -20.41 -3.25
CA ALA A 6 -15.23 -20.17 -3.38
C ALA A 6 -15.45 -18.79 -4.02
N LEU A 7 -16.27 -18.74 -5.06
CA LEU A 7 -16.63 -17.52 -5.77
C LEU A 7 -18.13 -17.25 -5.60
N SER A 8 -18.50 -15.97 -5.59
CA SER A 8 -19.92 -15.61 -5.63
C SER A 8 -20.51 -15.92 -7.01
N PRO A 9 -21.85 -16.09 -7.12
CA PRO A 9 -22.51 -16.35 -8.40
C PRO A 9 -22.21 -15.29 -9.47
N TYR A 10 -21.99 -14.04 -9.04
CA TYR A 10 -21.57 -12.94 -9.91
C TYR A 10 -20.22 -13.22 -10.59
N PHE A 11 -19.19 -13.60 -9.82
CA PHE A 11 -17.87 -13.85 -10.36
C PHE A 11 -17.82 -15.13 -11.21
N GLU A 12 -18.62 -16.14 -10.89
CA GLU A 12 -18.77 -17.30 -11.76
C GLU A 12 -19.35 -16.92 -13.13
N ALA A 13 -20.40 -16.09 -13.16
CA ALA A 13 -21.00 -15.62 -14.40
C ALA A 13 -19.98 -14.81 -15.23
N PHE A 14 -19.26 -13.89 -14.57
CA PHE A 14 -18.19 -13.12 -15.20
C PHE A 14 -17.10 -14.02 -15.81
N ILE A 15 -16.60 -15.01 -15.06
CA ILE A 15 -15.58 -15.94 -15.58
C ILE A 15 -16.12 -16.74 -16.78
N ARG A 16 -17.36 -17.22 -16.71
CA ARG A 16 -18.00 -17.93 -17.83
C ARG A 16 -18.08 -17.05 -19.09
N GLU A 17 -18.44 -15.79 -18.94
CA GLU A 17 -18.47 -14.83 -20.06
C GLU A 17 -17.07 -14.58 -20.65
N GLN A 18 -16.06 -14.41 -19.80
CA GLN A 18 -14.68 -14.20 -20.24
C GLN A 18 -14.13 -15.41 -21.01
N ILE A 19 -14.51 -16.63 -20.63
CA ILE A 19 -14.15 -17.85 -21.36
C ILE A 19 -14.97 -17.99 -22.65
N ALA A 20 -16.29 -17.78 -22.60
CA ALA A 20 -17.17 -17.88 -23.75
C ALA A 20 -16.83 -16.88 -24.86
N SER A 21 -16.31 -15.70 -24.49
CA SER A 21 -15.80 -14.71 -25.45
C SER A 21 -14.49 -15.12 -26.13
N GLY A 22 -13.85 -16.20 -25.70
CA GLY A 22 -12.55 -16.67 -26.20
C GLY A 22 -11.35 -15.88 -25.67
N ARG A 23 -11.54 -14.93 -24.74
CA ARG A 23 -10.44 -14.15 -24.16
C ARG A 23 -9.51 -15.01 -23.28
N TYR A 24 -10.05 -16.04 -22.65
CA TYR A 24 -9.30 -16.98 -21.81
C TYR A 24 -9.77 -18.42 -22.03
N ASN A 25 -8.87 -19.39 -21.85
CA ASN A 25 -9.18 -20.79 -22.13
C ASN A 25 -9.79 -21.52 -20.92
N ASN A 26 -9.55 -21.02 -19.70
CA ASN A 26 -10.00 -21.66 -18.47
C ASN A 26 -10.10 -20.67 -17.30
N THR A 27 -10.82 -21.08 -16.26
CA THR A 27 -11.03 -20.30 -15.02
C THR A 27 -9.71 -19.86 -14.39
N SER A 28 -8.72 -20.76 -14.34
CA SER A 28 -7.44 -20.48 -13.70
C SER A 28 -6.66 -19.36 -14.41
N GLU A 29 -6.82 -19.20 -15.73
CA GLU A 29 -6.24 -18.07 -16.47
C GLU A 29 -6.91 -16.75 -16.12
N VAL A 30 -8.25 -16.73 -16.03
CA VAL A 30 -9.00 -15.53 -15.64
C VAL A 30 -8.59 -15.08 -14.23
N ILE A 31 -8.52 -16.02 -13.29
CA ILE A 31 -8.12 -15.74 -11.91
C ILE A 31 -6.69 -15.20 -11.86
N ARG A 32 -5.73 -15.84 -12.56
CA ARG A 32 -4.36 -15.34 -12.61
C ARG A 32 -4.26 -13.96 -13.24
N ALA A 33 -5.01 -13.69 -14.30
CA ALA A 33 -5.05 -12.37 -14.92
C ALA A 33 -5.59 -11.30 -13.95
N GLY A 34 -6.67 -11.62 -13.21
CA GLY A 34 -7.20 -10.74 -12.18
C GLY A 34 -6.20 -10.48 -11.05
N LEU A 35 -5.49 -11.50 -10.58
CA LEU A 35 -4.47 -11.35 -9.53
C LEU A 35 -3.26 -10.54 -10.01
N ARG A 36 -2.80 -10.72 -11.25
CA ARG A 36 -1.73 -9.87 -11.82
C ARG A 36 -2.15 -8.42 -11.90
N ALA A 37 -3.37 -8.14 -12.38
CA ALA A 37 -3.88 -6.78 -12.44
C ALA A 37 -4.01 -6.14 -11.04
N LEU A 38 -4.38 -6.93 -10.03
CA LEU A 38 -4.41 -6.48 -8.64
C LEU A 38 -3.00 -6.14 -8.14
N GLU A 39 -2.03 -7.02 -8.35
CA GLU A 39 -0.63 -6.81 -7.96
C GLU A 39 -0.04 -5.56 -8.64
N GLU A 40 -0.22 -5.41 -9.95
CA GLU A 40 0.23 -4.24 -10.72
C GLU A 40 -0.37 -2.95 -10.14
N ARG A 41 -1.67 -2.96 -9.82
CA ARG A 41 -2.35 -1.81 -9.21
C ARG A 41 -1.78 -1.49 -7.83
N GLU A 42 -1.53 -2.49 -6.99
CA GLU A 42 -0.93 -2.29 -5.66
C GLU A 42 0.48 -1.71 -5.75
N GLN A 43 1.30 -2.20 -6.67
CA GLN A 43 2.64 -1.68 -6.94
C GLN A 43 2.58 -0.22 -7.42
N GLN A 44 1.67 0.09 -8.33
CA GLN A 44 1.46 1.46 -8.83
C GLN A 44 1.02 2.41 -7.72
N MET A 45 0.05 2.01 -6.87
CA MET A 45 -0.39 2.84 -5.74
C MET A 45 0.74 3.08 -4.74
N LYS A 46 1.59 2.09 -4.48
CA LYS A 46 2.76 2.24 -3.61
C LYS A 46 3.76 3.24 -4.19
N LEU A 47 4.04 3.16 -5.49
CA LEU A 47 4.94 4.08 -6.17
C LEU A 47 4.40 5.52 -6.14
N GLU A 48 3.12 5.72 -6.43
CA GLU A 48 2.47 7.03 -6.37
C GLU A 48 2.51 7.62 -4.96
N SER A 49 2.26 6.81 -3.94
CA SER A 49 2.37 7.23 -2.53
C SER A 49 3.80 7.69 -2.21
N LEU A 50 4.80 6.93 -2.64
CA LEU A 50 6.20 7.28 -2.45
C LEU A 50 6.57 8.59 -3.18
N GLN A 51 6.17 8.74 -4.44
CA GLN A 51 6.41 9.96 -5.21
C GLN A 51 5.76 11.19 -4.56
N LYS A 52 4.54 11.05 -4.03
CA LYS A 52 3.86 12.10 -3.27
C LYS A 52 4.63 12.47 -2.00
N ALA A 53 5.09 11.49 -1.23
CA ALA A 53 5.86 11.73 0.00
C ALA A 53 7.21 12.42 -0.29
N VAL A 54 7.91 11.99 -1.34
CA VAL A 54 9.16 12.62 -1.79
C VAL A 54 8.91 14.06 -2.24
N SER A 55 7.89 14.30 -3.06
CA SER A 55 7.53 15.64 -3.52
C SER A 55 7.16 16.55 -2.35
N ALA A 56 6.41 16.04 -1.38
CA ALA A 56 6.10 16.78 -0.16
C ALA A 56 7.36 17.12 0.65
N GLY A 57 8.32 16.20 0.73
CA GLY A 57 9.62 16.42 1.37
C GLY A 57 10.46 17.48 0.66
N ILE A 58 10.58 17.41 -0.67
CA ILE A 58 11.30 18.41 -1.49
C ILE A 58 10.67 19.80 -1.31
N ASN A 59 9.34 19.87 -1.28
CA ASN A 59 8.60 21.11 -1.12
C ASN A 59 8.45 21.56 0.35
N SER A 60 9.06 20.86 1.31
CA SER A 60 8.92 21.17 2.75
C SER A 60 9.85 22.29 3.24
N GLY A 61 10.67 22.85 2.35
CA GLY A 61 11.63 23.91 2.65
C GLY A 61 13.03 23.37 2.92
N GLU A 62 13.90 24.21 3.46
CA GLU A 62 15.31 23.85 3.70
C GLU A 62 15.46 22.77 4.78
N SER A 63 16.43 21.88 4.55
CA SER A 63 16.81 20.88 5.53
C SER A 63 17.45 21.55 6.75
N LYS A 64 17.29 20.92 7.92
CA LYS A 64 17.88 21.36 9.18
C LYS A 64 18.95 20.38 9.61
N GLU A 65 19.98 20.88 10.27
CA GLU A 65 21.00 20.02 10.88
C GLU A 65 20.37 19.07 11.90
N ALA A 66 20.78 17.81 11.86
CA ALA A 66 20.19 16.75 12.66
C ALA A 66 20.46 16.93 14.16
N GLU A 67 21.69 17.27 14.53
CA GLU A 67 22.16 17.37 15.92
C GLU A 67 21.37 18.37 16.79
N PRO A 68 21.18 19.65 16.39
CA PRO A 68 20.37 20.58 17.17
C PRO A 68 18.89 20.16 17.24
N VAL A 69 18.36 19.52 16.19
CA VAL A 69 16.98 19.02 16.18
C VAL A 69 16.80 17.90 17.18
N PHE A 70 17.68 16.90 17.17
CA PHE A 70 17.63 15.77 18.11
C PHE A 70 17.83 16.22 19.54
N ASN A 71 18.81 17.09 19.81
CA ASN A 71 19.04 17.63 21.16
C ASN A 71 17.79 18.35 21.71
N ARG A 72 17.11 19.14 20.88
CA ARG A 72 15.84 19.78 21.24
C ARG A 72 14.74 18.75 21.51
N LEU A 73 14.58 17.74 20.65
CA LEU A 73 13.54 16.72 20.80
C LEU A 73 13.76 15.88 22.07
N THR A 74 14.98 15.42 22.33
CA THR A 74 15.33 14.67 23.55
C THR A 74 14.98 15.46 24.81
N ARG A 75 15.32 16.76 24.85
CA ARG A 75 14.98 17.64 25.97
C ARG A 75 13.46 17.75 26.15
N LYS A 76 12.70 17.97 25.06
CA LYS A 76 11.24 18.09 25.09
C LYS A 76 10.57 16.83 25.63
N TYR A 77 10.99 15.65 25.16
CA TYR A 77 10.36 14.39 25.59
C TYR A 77 10.76 13.99 27.01
N ARG A 78 11.99 14.31 27.45
CA ARG A 78 12.40 14.12 28.85
C ARG A 78 11.54 14.95 29.80
N SER A 79 11.33 16.24 29.52
CA SER A 79 10.49 17.09 30.36
C SER A 79 9.01 16.67 30.37
N MET A 80 8.51 16.12 29.26
CA MET A 80 7.15 15.58 29.21
C MET A 80 7.01 14.32 30.08
N ALA A 81 8.02 13.43 30.08
CA ALA A 81 8.00 12.24 30.92
C ALA A 81 8.05 12.59 32.41
N GLU A 82 8.91 13.54 32.79
CA GLU A 82 9.06 14.00 34.18
C GLU A 82 7.81 14.75 34.68
N GLY A 83 7.19 15.59 33.83
CA GLY A 83 5.95 16.30 34.16
C GLY A 83 4.71 15.40 34.30
N ASN A 84 4.72 14.22 33.69
CA ASN A 84 3.64 13.24 33.81
C ASN A 84 3.76 12.35 35.08
N GLN A 85 4.90 12.40 35.80
CA GLN A 85 5.09 11.67 37.06
C GLN A 85 4.73 12.49 38.31
N SER A 86 4.39 13.78 38.15
CA SER A 86 4.02 14.68 39.24
C SER A 86 2.50 14.97 39.32
N LYS A 87 1.68 14.11 38.69
CA LYS A 87 0.22 14.10 38.81
C LYS A 87 -0.29 12.77 39.33
#